data_AF-A0A7S4RHK2-F1
#
_entry.id   AF-A0A7S4RHK2-F1
#
_cell.length_a   1.000
_cell.length_b   1.000
_cell.length_c   1.000
_cell.angle_alpha   90.00
_cell.angle_beta   90.00
_cell.angle_gamma   90.00
#
_symmetry.space_group_name_H-M   'P 1'
#
loop_
_entity.id
_entity.type
_entity.pdbx_description
1 polymer ?
#
loop_
_entity_poly.entity_id
_entity_poly.type
_entity_poly.pdbx_seq_one_letter_code
_entity_poly.pdbx_strand_id
1 'polypeptide(L)'
;MSDVGSAVLHGDSSRRVTVPLPRSLPELQYHANRHFSGGKGNARMYHHGHSKVQHAHHMGKIKDGDVIVIEGMRSMPEPPMYTTHRTDYVPHELEVRPPPPPAERPPPGARFDGVTSYNQAYVKHPPGYREPVRPPKSGLASGSHGVTGKSMYSTQYPWRNVEPQRPVLPSNGMPLGSTQFEGVTSYMNDYVGHPVRARSAAPVSKSRGPSLPFEAKTTYADDYQNTSSARTVTAVPHKATLRPEGAPFEGNTEYKREYVELAQERRPLVHLEPEIGRTSRGLSTPARRR
;
A
#
# COMPACT_ATOMS: atom_id res chain seq x y z
N MET A 1 -56.91 -77.74 -24.99
CA MET A 1 -57.13 -76.28 -24.95
C MET A 1 -55.91 -75.69 -24.27
N SER A 2 -55.02 -75.09 -25.06
CA SER A 2 -53.68 -74.67 -24.66
C SER A 2 -53.71 -73.42 -23.78
N ASP A 3 -53.14 -73.55 -22.59
CA ASP A 3 -52.85 -72.50 -21.61
C ASP A 3 -51.89 -71.46 -22.22
N VAL A 4 -52.37 -70.25 -22.45
CA VAL A 4 -51.56 -69.13 -22.97
C VAL A 4 -51.02 -68.38 -21.75
N GLY A 5 -49.81 -68.75 -21.32
CA GLY A 5 -49.11 -68.06 -20.25
C GLY A 5 -49.01 -66.56 -20.52
N SER A 6 -49.61 -65.75 -19.64
CA SER A 6 -49.50 -64.29 -19.69
C SER A 6 -48.05 -63.88 -19.37
N ALA A 7 -47.33 -63.38 -20.37
CA ALA A 7 -45.98 -62.88 -20.18
C ALA A 7 -46.01 -61.63 -19.28
N VAL A 8 -45.35 -61.70 -18.12
CA VAL A 8 -45.17 -60.57 -17.21
C VAL A 8 -44.17 -59.60 -17.82
N LEU A 9 -44.60 -58.38 -18.12
CA LEU A 9 -43.74 -57.34 -18.65
C LEU A 9 -43.05 -56.60 -17.51
N HIS A 10 -41.72 -56.52 -17.57
CA HIS A 10 -40.93 -55.83 -16.56
C HIS A 10 -40.58 -54.43 -17.07
N GLY A 11 -40.89 -53.41 -16.26
CA GLY A 11 -40.55 -52.02 -16.54
C GLY A 11 -39.12 -51.67 -16.15
N ASP A 12 -38.51 -50.76 -16.90
CA ASP A 12 -37.19 -50.20 -16.62
C ASP A 12 -37.32 -49.02 -15.66
N SER A 13 -37.04 -49.25 -14.38
CA SER A 13 -37.10 -48.21 -13.35
C SER A 13 -36.07 -47.09 -13.56
N SER A 14 -34.98 -47.33 -14.31
CA SER A 14 -33.97 -46.30 -14.59
C SER A 14 -34.48 -45.21 -15.52
N ARG A 15 -35.53 -45.50 -16.28
CA ARG A 15 -36.17 -44.59 -17.24
C ARG A 15 -37.57 -44.19 -16.80
N ARG A 16 -37.89 -44.34 -15.51
CA ARG A 16 -39.20 -44.01 -14.93
C ARG A 16 -39.50 -42.52 -15.07
N VAL A 17 -40.71 -42.20 -15.53
CA VAL A 17 -41.26 -40.84 -15.53
C VAL A 17 -42.47 -40.79 -14.60
N THR A 18 -42.46 -39.85 -13.67
CA THR A 18 -43.59 -39.64 -12.73
C THR A 18 -44.51 -38.56 -13.27
N VAL A 19 -45.80 -38.89 -13.41
CA VAL A 19 -46.85 -38.00 -13.91
C VAL A 19 -47.96 -37.88 -12.87
N PRO A 20 -48.77 -36.80 -12.87
CA PRO A 20 -49.98 -36.76 -12.04
C PRO A 20 -50.90 -37.95 -12.38
N LEU A 21 -51.61 -38.48 -11.38
CA LEU A 21 -52.56 -39.57 -11.55
C LEU A 21 -53.59 -39.20 -12.64
N PRO A 22 -53.57 -39.89 -13.80
CA PRO A 22 -54.45 -39.54 -14.90
C PRO A 22 -55.91 -39.82 -14.53
N ARG A 23 -56.79 -38.87 -14.85
CA ARG A 23 -58.24 -38.96 -14.59
C ARG A 23 -58.95 -39.78 -15.66
N SER A 24 -58.33 -39.95 -16.82
CA SER A 24 -58.93 -40.65 -17.97
C SER A 24 -57.92 -41.48 -18.75
N LEU A 25 -58.41 -42.48 -19.50
CA LEU A 25 -57.57 -43.31 -20.37
C LEU A 25 -56.84 -42.49 -21.46
N PRO A 26 -57.49 -41.53 -22.16
CA PRO A 26 -56.79 -40.70 -23.15
C PRO A 26 -55.66 -39.85 -22.55
N GLU A 27 -55.82 -39.38 -21.30
CA GLU A 27 -54.79 -38.64 -20.57
C GLU A 27 -53.59 -39.53 -20.24
N LEU A 28 -53.84 -40.76 -19.78
CA LEU A 28 -52.78 -41.76 -19.58
C LEU A 28 -52.05 -42.09 -20.90
N GLN A 29 -52.80 -42.26 -21.99
CA GLN A 29 -52.24 -42.50 -23.33
C GLN A 29 -51.40 -41.31 -23.82
N TYR A 30 -51.84 -40.08 -23.55
CA TYR A 30 -51.09 -38.87 -23.87
C TYR A 30 -49.73 -38.86 -23.17
N HIS A 31 -49.70 -39.12 -21.85
CA HIS A 31 -48.45 -39.21 -21.11
C HIS A 31 -47.55 -40.35 -21.61
N ALA A 32 -48.12 -41.53 -21.88
CA ALA A 32 -47.37 -42.67 -22.40
C ALA A 32 -46.77 -42.40 -23.79
N ASN A 33 -47.52 -41.75 -24.67
CA ASN A 33 -47.08 -41.41 -26.02
C ASN A 33 -46.01 -40.31 -26.03
N ARG A 34 -46.19 -39.29 -25.17
CA ARG A 34 -45.26 -38.17 -25.03
C ARG A 34 -43.89 -38.63 -24.53
N HIS A 35 -43.84 -39.59 -23.60
CA HIS A 35 -42.59 -39.99 -22.96
C HIS A 35 -41.93 -41.24 -23.57
N PHE A 36 -42.72 -42.21 -24.08
CA PHE A 36 -42.16 -43.53 -24.42
C PHE A 36 -42.55 -44.12 -25.79
N SER A 37 -43.60 -43.61 -26.46
CA SER A 37 -44.12 -44.27 -27.68
C SER A 37 -43.87 -43.54 -29.00
N GLY A 38 -43.01 -42.51 -29.02
CA GLY A 38 -42.50 -41.90 -30.27
C GLY A 38 -43.57 -41.32 -31.22
N GLY A 39 -44.77 -41.01 -30.71
CA GLY A 39 -45.83 -40.34 -31.46
C GLY A 39 -46.61 -41.17 -32.49
N LYS A 40 -46.36 -42.48 -32.65
CA LYS A 40 -47.09 -43.33 -33.62
C LYS A 40 -48.02 -44.32 -32.90
N GLY A 41 -49.32 -44.00 -32.88
CA GLY A 41 -50.39 -44.88 -32.42
C GLY A 41 -50.66 -44.87 -30.91
N ASN A 42 -51.60 -45.69 -30.46
CA ASN A 42 -51.93 -45.84 -29.04
C ASN A 42 -50.88 -46.74 -28.35
N ALA A 43 -50.18 -46.19 -27.35
CA ALA A 43 -49.26 -46.95 -26.50
C ALA A 43 -49.94 -48.21 -25.93
N ARG A 44 -49.23 -49.33 -25.95
CA ARG A 44 -49.64 -50.54 -25.21
C ARG A 44 -49.16 -50.39 -23.77
N MET A 45 -50.11 -50.36 -22.84
CA MET A 45 -49.85 -50.04 -21.43
C MET A 45 -50.31 -51.18 -20.54
N TYR A 46 -49.53 -51.50 -19.52
CA TYR A 46 -49.80 -52.60 -18.59
C TYR A 46 -49.63 -52.11 -17.16
N HIS A 47 -50.69 -52.23 -16.37
CA HIS A 47 -50.66 -51.98 -14.94
C HIS A 47 -49.86 -53.09 -14.24
N HIS A 48 -48.78 -52.69 -13.54
CA HIS A 48 -47.79 -53.57 -12.93
C HIS A 48 -47.22 -54.64 -13.88
N GLY A 49 -47.28 -54.44 -15.20
CA GLY A 49 -46.82 -55.43 -16.16
C GLY A 49 -47.71 -56.68 -16.33
N HIS A 50 -48.84 -56.76 -15.62
CA HIS A 50 -49.75 -57.92 -15.64
C HIS A 50 -51.08 -57.60 -16.34
N SER A 51 -51.66 -56.43 -16.07
CA SER A 51 -53.01 -56.09 -16.50
C SER A 51 -53.00 -55.05 -17.62
N LYS A 52 -53.39 -55.45 -18.83
CA LYS A 52 -53.40 -54.54 -19.99
C LYS A 52 -54.44 -53.43 -19.82
N VAL A 53 -54.02 -52.17 -19.92
CA VAL A 53 -54.89 -50.99 -19.77
C VAL A 53 -55.33 -50.51 -21.17
N GLN A 54 -56.50 -50.99 -21.63
CA GLN A 54 -57.06 -50.64 -22.95
C GLN A 54 -58.38 -49.88 -22.90
N HIS A 55 -59.20 -50.11 -21.88
CA HIS A 55 -60.55 -49.57 -21.78
C HIS A 55 -60.69 -48.68 -20.54
N ALA A 56 -61.65 -47.74 -20.57
CA ALA A 56 -61.85 -46.76 -19.49
C ALA A 56 -62.07 -47.40 -18.10
N HIS A 57 -62.73 -48.57 -18.03
CA HIS A 57 -62.96 -49.26 -16.77
C HIS A 57 -61.69 -49.82 -16.11
N HIS A 58 -60.56 -49.87 -16.81
CA HIS A 58 -59.27 -50.24 -16.22
C HIS A 58 -58.64 -49.10 -15.39
N MET A 59 -59.04 -47.84 -15.65
CA MET A 59 -58.51 -46.67 -14.91
C MET A 59 -58.84 -46.71 -13.43
N GLY A 60 -60.00 -47.26 -13.05
CA GLY A 60 -60.40 -47.37 -11.63
C GLY A 60 -59.54 -48.31 -10.79
N LYS A 61 -58.69 -49.12 -11.42
CA LYS A 61 -57.75 -50.02 -10.74
C LYS A 61 -56.39 -49.38 -10.47
N ILE A 62 -56.11 -48.21 -11.06
CA ILE A 62 -54.84 -47.50 -10.96
C ILE A 62 -54.93 -46.52 -9.79
N LYS A 63 -53.96 -46.59 -8.89
CA LYS A 63 -53.87 -45.81 -7.65
C LYS A 63 -52.60 -44.96 -7.61
N ASP A 64 -52.54 -44.07 -6.62
CA ASP A 64 -51.35 -43.28 -6.32
C ASP A 64 -50.13 -44.19 -6.08
N GLY A 65 -49.03 -43.91 -6.77
CA GLY A 65 -47.78 -44.66 -6.69
C GLY A 65 -47.69 -45.90 -7.59
N ASP A 66 -48.77 -46.25 -8.31
CA ASP A 66 -48.76 -47.43 -9.18
C ASP A 66 -47.82 -47.27 -10.37
N VAL A 67 -47.30 -48.41 -10.86
CA VAL A 67 -46.40 -48.46 -12.02
C VAL A 67 -47.16 -48.95 -13.26
N ILE A 68 -47.00 -48.23 -14.36
CA ILE A 68 -47.54 -48.58 -15.67
C ILE A 68 -46.38 -48.83 -16.62
N VAL A 69 -46.26 -50.07 -17.05
CA VAL A 69 -45.25 -50.52 -18.01
C VAL A 69 -45.78 -50.26 -19.42
N ILE A 70 -44.99 -49.55 -20.23
CA ILE A 70 -45.32 -49.15 -21.59
C ILE A 70 -44.49 -49.98 -22.55
N GLU A 71 -45.18 -50.82 -23.31
CA GLU A 71 -44.62 -51.62 -24.40
C GLU A 71 -44.52 -50.69 -25.64
N GLY A 72 -43.30 -50.20 -25.90
CA GLY A 72 -42.98 -49.29 -27.01
C GLY A 72 -41.95 -49.90 -27.96
N MET A 73 -42.23 -49.86 -29.26
CA MET A 73 -41.24 -50.09 -30.30
C MET A 73 -40.18 -48.97 -30.21
N ARG A 74 -38.91 -49.33 -29.96
CA ARG A 74 -37.81 -48.36 -29.91
C ARG A 74 -37.73 -47.62 -31.25
N SER A 75 -38.15 -46.36 -31.29
CA SER A 75 -37.36 -45.38 -32.04
C SER A 75 -36.30 -44.89 -31.05
N MET A 76 -35.03 -45.10 -31.39
CA MET A 76 -33.93 -44.47 -30.67
C MET A 76 -34.27 -42.99 -30.46
N PRO A 77 -34.07 -42.41 -29.26
CA PRO A 77 -34.17 -40.97 -29.13
C PRO A 77 -33.15 -40.38 -30.10
N GLU A 78 -33.64 -39.63 -31.09
CA GLU A 78 -32.80 -38.76 -31.91
C GLU A 78 -31.96 -37.92 -30.93
N PRO A 79 -30.64 -37.80 -31.14
CA PRO A 79 -29.81 -36.96 -30.29
C PRO A 79 -30.45 -35.56 -30.26
N PRO A 80 -30.52 -34.92 -29.08
CA PRO A 80 -31.09 -33.57 -29.01
C PRO A 80 -30.34 -32.69 -29.99
N MET A 81 -31.06 -32.03 -30.89
CA MET A 81 -30.47 -31.10 -31.84
C MET A 81 -29.88 -29.93 -31.06
N TYR A 82 -28.54 -29.85 -31.02
CA TYR A 82 -27.84 -28.67 -30.54
C TYR A 82 -27.74 -27.67 -31.69
N THR A 83 -28.10 -26.42 -31.43
CA THR A 83 -27.86 -25.35 -32.39
C THR A 83 -26.37 -25.02 -32.39
N THR A 84 -25.82 -24.59 -33.53
CA THR A 84 -24.43 -24.11 -33.63
C THR A 84 -24.14 -23.04 -32.58
N HIS A 85 -25.12 -22.19 -32.29
CA HIS A 85 -25.01 -21.20 -31.22
C HIS A 85 -24.72 -21.81 -29.84
N ARG A 86 -25.31 -22.96 -29.50
CA ARG A 86 -25.14 -23.61 -28.19
C ARG A 86 -23.82 -24.39 -28.09
N THR A 87 -23.22 -24.77 -29.22
CA THR A 87 -21.90 -25.39 -29.28
C THR A 87 -20.77 -24.36 -29.32
N ASP A 88 -21.00 -23.25 -30.00
CA ASP A 88 -19.95 -22.28 -30.32
C ASP A 88 -19.80 -21.21 -29.23
N TYR A 89 -20.85 -20.95 -28.45
CA TYR A 89 -20.85 -19.95 -27.37
C TYR A 89 -20.82 -20.63 -26.01
N VAL A 90 -19.63 -21.07 -25.59
CA VAL A 90 -19.36 -21.63 -24.26
C VAL A 90 -18.62 -20.57 -23.43
N PRO A 91 -18.92 -20.40 -22.14
CA PRO A 91 -18.16 -19.50 -21.28
C PRO A 91 -16.70 -19.98 -21.20
N HIS A 92 -15.78 -19.15 -21.71
CA HIS A 92 -14.35 -19.36 -21.58
C HIS A 92 -13.82 -18.62 -20.34
N GLU A 93 -12.91 -19.26 -19.61
CA GLU A 93 -12.19 -18.61 -18.51
C GLU A 93 -11.29 -17.51 -19.08
N LEU A 94 -11.53 -16.27 -18.65
CA LEU A 94 -10.76 -15.12 -19.10
C LEU A 94 -9.42 -15.07 -18.37
N GLU A 95 -8.31 -15.05 -19.12
CA GLU A 95 -7.00 -14.81 -18.53
C GLU A 95 -6.93 -13.40 -17.93
N VAL A 96 -6.61 -13.32 -16.64
CA VAL A 96 -6.43 -12.04 -15.96
C VAL A 96 -5.15 -11.40 -16.45
N ARG A 97 -5.29 -10.27 -17.16
CA ARG A 97 -4.14 -9.47 -17.59
C ARG A 97 -3.30 -9.08 -16.36
N PRO A 98 -1.98 -9.33 -16.38
CA PRO A 98 -1.13 -8.93 -15.27
C PRO A 98 -1.18 -7.41 -15.09
N PRO A 99 -1.22 -6.91 -13.84
CA PRO A 99 -1.21 -5.49 -13.58
C PRO A 99 0.05 -4.84 -14.16
N PRO A 100 -0.04 -3.57 -14.62
CA PRO A 100 1.13 -2.85 -15.07
C PRO A 100 2.16 -2.75 -13.93
N PRO A 101 3.47 -2.73 -14.25
CA PRO A 101 4.50 -2.57 -13.23
C PRO A 101 4.30 -1.25 -12.47
N PRO A 102 4.59 -1.22 -11.16
CA PRO A 102 4.49 0.00 -10.37
C PRO A 102 5.42 1.07 -10.93
N ALA A 103 4.91 2.30 -11.02
CA ALA A 103 5.67 3.44 -11.50
C ALA A 103 6.92 3.65 -10.62
N GLU A 104 8.10 3.70 -11.26
CA GLU A 104 9.34 4.02 -10.56
C GLU A 104 9.26 5.43 -9.98
N ARG A 105 9.53 5.53 -8.67
CA ARG A 105 9.63 6.85 -8.02
C ARG A 105 10.93 7.52 -8.47
N PRO A 106 10.90 8.82 -8.80
CA PRO A 106 12.12 9.56 -9.08
C PRO A 106 13.03 9.50 -7.85
N PRO A 107 14.36 9.44 -8.05
CA PRO A 107 15.30 9.44 -6.94
C PRO A 107 15.11 10.71 -6.09
N PRO A 108 15.33 10.63 -4.77
CA PRO A 108 15.28 11.81 -3.92
C PRO A 108 16.27 12.86 -4.45
N GLY A 109 15.81 14.10 -4.56
CA GLY A 109 16.63 15.21 -5.04
C GLY A 109 17.93 15.34 -4.24
N ALA A 110 19.02 15.70 -4.92
CA ALA A 110 20.31 15.92 -4.28
C ALA A 110 20.19 16.97 -3.16
N ARG A 111 20.94 16.76 -2.06
CA ARG A 111 20.96 17.71 -0.94
C ARG A 111 21.57 19.03 -1.42
N PHE A 112 20.90 20.14 -1.14
CA PHE A 112 21.40 21.47 -1.47
C PHE A 112 22.48 21.88 -0.47
N ASP A 113 23.73 21.97 -0.95
CA ASP A 113 24.89 22.41 -0.17
C ASP A 113 25.19 23.89 -0.43
N GLY A 114 24.26 24.75 -0.02
CA GLY A 114 24.38 26.20 -0.16
C GLY A 114 24.87 26.84 1.13
N VAL A 115 26.13 27.31 1.13
CA VAL A 115 26.65 28.17 2.19
C VAL A 115 26.60 29.62 1.72
N THR A 116 26.08 30.52 2.56
CA THR A 116 26.02 31.95 2.23
C THR A 116 27.41 32.58 2.29
N SER A 117 27.66 33.60 1.47
CA SER A 117 28.91 34.38 1.50
C SER A 117 29.17 35.00 2.87
N TYR A 118 28.12 35.37 3.60
CA TYR A 118 28.21 35.85 4.98
C TYR A 118 28.80 34.81 5.93
N ASN A 119 28.30 33.56 5.88
CA ASN A 119 28.81 32.47 6.73
C ASN A 119 30.26 32.09 6.37
N GLN A 120 30.67 32.28 5.11
CA GLN A 120 32.06 32.08 4.69
C GLN A 120 32.99 33.20 5.15
N ALA A 121 32.52 34.45 5.15
CA ALA A 121 33.32 35.63 5.47
C ALA A 121 33.46 35.90 6.98
N TYR A 122 32.47 35.51 7.79
CA TYR A 122 32.44 35.81 9.23
C TYR A 122 32.53 34.54 10.08
N VAL A 123 33.73 33.97 10.13
CA VAL A 123 34.04 32.82 11.00
C VAL A 123 34.62 33.35 12.33
N LYS A 124 34.27 32.71 13.46
CA LYS A 124 34.84 33.07 14.76
C LYS A 124 36.35 32.80 14.79
N HIS A 125 37.16 33.85 14.77
CA HIS A 125 38.60 33.74 14.98
C HIS A 125 38.91 33.61 16.48
N PRO A 126 39.87 32.74 16.87
CA PRO A 126 40.31 32.67 18.25
C PRO A 126 40.94 34.00 18.68
N PRO A 127 40.73 34.46 19.93
CA PRO A 127 41.35 35.69 20.42
C PRO A 127 42.87 35.53 20.44
N GLY A 128 43.58 36.42 19.77
CA GLY A 128 45.04 36.46 19.79
C GLY A 128 45.56 36.86 21.16
N TYR A 129 46.22 35.96 21.87
CA TYR A 129 46.91 36.27 23.11
C TYR A 129 48.29 36.88 22.79
N ARG A 130 48.55 38.08 23.32
CA ARG A 130 49.87 38.70 23.27
C ARG A 130 50.65 38.27 24.51
N GLU A 131 51.88 37.78 24.33
CA GLU A 131 52.71 37.40 25.47
C GLU A 131 53.09 38.63 26.33
N PRO A 132 52.96 38.53 27.66
CA PRO A 132 53.37 39.61 28.56
C PRO A 132 54.90 39.69 28.63
N VAL A 133 55.46 40.84 28.23
CA VAL A 133 56.89 41.13 28.36
C VAL A 133 57.21 41.40 29.83
N ARG A 134 57.99 40.51 30.47
CA ARG A 134 58.48 40.73 31.85
C ARG A 134 59.64 41.74 31.86
N PRO A 135 59.63 42.76 32.73
CA PRO A 135 60.80 43.60 32.95
C PRO A 135 61.92 42.80 33.65
N PRO A 136 63.21 43.07 33.34
CA PRO A 136 64.33 42.34 33.92
C PRO A 136 64.45 42.59 35.42
N LYS A 137 64.57 41.51 36.20
CA LYS A 137 64.78 41.55 37.66
C LYS A 137 66.26 41.83 37.95
N SER A 138 66.57 42.90 38.68
CA SER A 138 67.90 43.13 39.25
C SER A 138 68.06 42.33 40.54
N GLY A 139 68.89 41.28 40.49
CA GLY A 139 69.26 40.46 41.64
C GLY A 139 70.76 40.51 41.87
N LEU A 140 71.15 40.96 43.06
CA LEU A 140 72.52 41.07 43.57
C LEU A 140 73.24 39.70 43.57
N ALA A 141 74.44 39.63 42.99
CA ALA A 141 75.24 38.42 42.93
C ALA A 141 75.86 38.09 44.30
N SER A 142 75.75 36.83 44.74
CA SER A 142 76.42 36.31 45.93
C SER A 142 77.40 35.20 45.55
N GLY A 143 78.67 35.37 45.96
CA GLY A 143 79.56 34.29 46.38
C GLY A 143 80.13 33.34 45.32
N SER A 144 81.19 33.78 44.65
CA SER A 144 82.13 32.90 43.93
C SER A 144 82.87 31.98 44.92
N HIS A 145 82.44 30.72 45.05
CA HIS A 145 83.30 29.64 45.55
C HIS A 145 84.02 28.99 44.37
N GLY A 146 85.32 29.24 44.25
CA GLY A 146 86.19 28.66 43.23
C GLY A 146 86.37 27.16 43.45
N VAL A 147 85.82 26.34 42.56
CA VAL A 147 86.13 24.92 42.49
C VAL A 147 87.49 24.76 41.80
N THR A 148 88.52 24.55 42.61
CA THR A 148 89.87 24.15 42.17
C THR A 148 89.81 22.71 41.67
N GLY A 149 89.84 22.51 40.34
CA GLY A 149 89.82 21.17 39.76
C GLY A 149 89.74 21.08 38.23
N LYS A 150 90.32 22.02 37.49
CA LYS A 150 90.41 21.90 36.02
C LYS A 150 91.81 21.41 35.63
N SER A 151 91.88 20.30 34.90
CA SER A 151 93.14 19.73 34.41
C SER A 151 93.79 20.65 33.36
N MET A 152 95.11 20.54 33.19
CA MET A 152 95.88 21.34 32.21
C MET A 152 95.35 21.21 30.78
N TYR A 153 94.79 20.04 30.42
CA TYR A 153 94.16 19.84 29.11
C TYR A 153 92.89 20.72 28.94
N SER A 154 92.05 20.82 29.97
CA SER A 154 90.84 21.64 29.95
C SER A 154 91.14 23.14 29.89
N THR A 155 92.28 23.59 30.41
CA THR A 155 92.68 25.01 30.34
C THR A 155 93.37 25.36 29.03
N GLN A 156 94.09 24.43 28.39
CA GLN A 156 94.86 24.70 27.17
C GLN A 156 94.05 24.55 25.88
N TYR A 157 92.98 23.75 25.86
CA TYR A 157 92.17 23.50 24.66
C TYR A 157 90.67 23.87 24.83
N PRO A 158 90.33 25.13 25.16
CA PRO A 158 88.93 25.56 25.14
C PRO A 158 88.42 25.65 23.69
N TRP A 159 87.14 25.37 23.49
CA TRP A 159 86.47 25.65 22.22
C TRP A 159 86.64 27.13 21.85
N ARG A 160 87.21 27.40 20.67
CA ARG A 160 87.32 28.76 20.11
C ARG A 160 86.19 28.96 19.11
N ASN A 161 85.39 30.01 19.31
CA ASN A 161 84.43 30.44 18.29
C ASN A 161 85.21 31.00 17.10
N VAL A 162 85.04 30.41 15.92
CA VAL A 162 85.62 30.90 14.67
C VAL A 162 84.62 31.89 14.07
N GLU A 163 85.04 33.15 13.89
CA GLU A 163 84.22 34.14 13.19
C GLU A 163 84.04 33.69 11.73
N PRO A 164 82.80 33.70 11.18
CA PRO A 164 82.58 33.37 9.78
C PRO A 164 83.39 34.31 8.88
N GLN A 165 84.10 33.76 7.90
CA GLN A 165 84.83 34.55 6.92
C GLN A 165 83.86 35.51 6.21
N ARG A 166 84.17 36.81 6.23
CA ARG A 166 83.39 37.81 5.51
C ARG A 166 83.57 37.56 4.00
N PRO A 167 82.49 37.60 3.20
CA PRO A 167 82.61 37.44 1.76
C PRO A 167 83.50 38.55 1.19
N VAL A 168 84.56 38.15 0.50
CA VAL A 168 85.45 39.06 -0.23
C VAL A 168 84.70 39.53 -1.47
N LEU A 169 84.25 40.80 -1.48
CA LEU A 169 83.78 41.41 -2.72
C LEU A 169 84.97 41.53 -3.69
N PRO A 170 84.78 41.22 -4.99
CA PRO A 170 85.86 41.34 -5.97
C PRO A 170 86.34 42.79 -6.05
N SER A 171 87.58 43.00 -5.64
CA SER A 171 88.33 44.24 -5.88
C SER A 171 88.75 44.25 -7.36
N ASN A 172 88.04 45.04 -8.16
CA ASN A 172 88.54 45.86 -9.27
C ASN A 172 87.52 45.95 -10.42
N GLY A 173 86.74 47.01 -10.38
CA GLY A 173 86.27 47.71 -11.57
C GLY A 173 86.50 49.19 -11.33
N MET A 174 87.16 49.87 -12.28
CA MET A 174 87.43 51.31 -12.32
C MET A 174 86.41 52.20 -11.58
N PRO A 175 86.82 53.32 -10.95
CA PRO A 175 85.86 54.31 -10.48
C PRO A 175 85.14 54.90 -11.71
N LEU A 176 83.96 54.36 -12.03
CA LEU A 176 82.99 55.12 -12.80
C LEU A 176 82.68 56.33 -11.93
N GLY A 177 82.97 57.53 -12.45
CA GLY A 177 82.65 58.78 -11.75
C GLY A 177 81.18 58.78 -11.39
N SER A 178 80.87 58.42 -10.15
CA SER A 178 79.51 58.42 -9.64
C SER A 178 79.19 59.84 -9.23
N THR A 179 78.98 60.72 -10.21
CA THR A 179 78.14 61.87 -9.96
C THR A 179 76.78 61.31 -9.58
N GLN A 180 76.44 61.37 -8.29
CA GLN A 180 75.15 60.92 -7.80
C GLN A 180 74.09 61.70 -8.57
N PHE A 181 73.23 61.00 -9.31
CA PHE A 181 72.09 61.64 -9.94
C PHE A 181 71.20 62.16 -8.82
N GLU A 182 71.17 63.48 -8.65
CA GLU A 182 70.28 64.15 -7.69
C GLU A 182 68.87 64.20 -8.28
N GLY A 183 68.28 63.01 -8.40
CA GLY A 183 66.97 62.75 -8.99
C GLY A 183 65.81 63.16 -8.08
N VAL A 184 65.91 64.33 -7.46
CA VAL A 184 64.84 64.87 -6.63
C VAL A 184 63.90 65.65 -7.53
N THR A 185 62.71 65.09 -7.77
CA THR A 185 61.68 65.77 -8.57
C THR A 185 61.08 66.92 -7.77
N SER A 186 60.53 67.93 -8.46
CA SER A 186 59.84 69.06 -7.80
C SER A 186 58.79 68.59 -6.78
N TYR A 187 58.06 67.52 -7.11
CA TYR A 187 57.08 66.91 -6.21
C TYR A 187 57.68 66.45 -4.87
N MET A 188 58.88 65.85 -4.87
CA MET A 188 59.54 65.41 -3.65
C MET A 188 59.98 66.59 -2.76
N ASN A 189 60.29 67.74 -3.36
CA ASN A 189 60.60 68.96 -2.63
C ASN A 189 59.33 69.66 -2.11
N ASP A 190 58.25 69.64 -2.89
CA ASP A 190 57.02 70.38 -2.56
C ASP A 190 56.13 69.64 -1.54
N TYR A 191 56.13 68.31 -1.55
CA TYR A 191 55.25 67.48 -0.71
C TYR A 191 56.04 66.69 0.35
N VAL A 192 56.59 67.42 1.31
CA VAL A 192 57.25 66.84 2.49
C VAL A 192 56.27 66.66 3.65
N GLY A 193 56.52 65.66 4.51
CA GLY A 193 55.69 65.43 5.69
C GLY A 193 55.78 66.61 6.68
N HIS A 194 54.72 67.42 6.77
CA HIS A 194 54.66 68.51 7.74
C HIS A 194 54.23 68.02 9.13
N PRO A 195 54.85 68.52 10.22
CA PRO A 195 54.43 68.17 11.57
C PRO A 195 53.02 68.68 11.85
N VAL A 196 52.11 67.78 12.19
CA VAL A 196 50.73 68.13 12.56
C VAL A 196 50.73 68.66 14.00
N ARG A 197 50.37 69.94 14.19
CA ARG A 197 50.14 70.49 15.53
C ARG A 197 48.96 69.78 16.19
N ALA A 198 49.16 69.32 17.43
CA ALA A 198 48.07 68.79 18.24
C ALA A 198 47.02 69.90 18.47
N ARG A 199 45.76 69.63 18.13
CA ARG A 199 44.64 70.51 18.46
C ARG A 199 44.49 70.55 19.98
N SER A 200 44.34 71.73 20.57
CA SER A 200 44.02 71.85 22.00
C SER A 200 42.72 71.10 22.28
N ALA A 201 42.72 70.27 23.32
CA ALA A 201 41.53 69.53 23.71
C ALA A 201 40.40 70.51 24.02
N ALA A 202 39.28 70.41 23.29
CA ALA A 202 38.07 71.10 23.68
C ALA A 202 37.68 70.67 25.11
N PRO A 203 37.20 71.58 25.97
CA PRO A 203 36.80 71.21 27.31
C PRO A 203 35.73 70.11 27.25
N VAL A 204 35.91 69.06 28.05
CA VAL A 204 34.94 67.97 28.18
C VAL A 204 33.60 68.58 28.62
N SER A 205 32.55 68.35 27.83
CA SER A 205 31.21 68.79 28.19
C SER A 205 30.81 68.11 29.50
N LYS A 206 30.48 68.91 30.52
CA LYS A 206 29.99 68.36 31.80
C LYS A 206 28.69 67.62 31.52
N SER A 207 28.63 66.34 31.92
CA SER A 207 27.42 65.52 31.82
C SER A 207 26.26 66.29 32.43
N ARG A 208 25.20 66.55 31.65
CA ARG A 208 23.91 66.98 32.20
C ARG A 208 23.46 65.91 33.20
N GLY A 209 22.79 66.33 34.27
CA GLY A 209 22.48 65.52 35.46
C GLY A 209 21.70 64.23 35.19
N PRO A 210 21.34 63.46 36.23
CA PRO A 210 20.67 62.17 36.03
C PRO A 210 19.45 62.34 35.15
N SER A 211 19.39 61.57 34.06
CA SER A 211 18.23 61.53 33.17
C SER A 211 17.01 61.18 34.01
N LEU A 212 15.98 62.03 33.96
CA LEU A 212 14.66 61.67 34.46
C LEU A 212 14.25 60.33 33.83
N PRO A 213 13.59 59.43 34.58
CA PRO A 213 13.10 58.18 34.01
C PRO A 213 12.14 58.50 32.87
N PHE A 214 12.41 57.93 31.70
CA PHE A 214 11.55 58.08 30.53
C PHE A 214 10.33 57.17 30.68
N GLU A 215 9.15 57.75 30.88
CA GLU A 215 7.89 57.02 30.88
C GLU A 215 7.46 56.71 29.45
N ALA A 216 8.03 55.62 28.91
CA ALA A 216 7.77 55.12 27.55
C ALA A 216 6.48 54.28 27.46
N LYS A 217 5.36 54.76 28.00
CA LYS A 217 4.08 54.04 27.87
C LYS A 217 3.27 54.62 26.73
N THR A 218 3.07 53.82 25.70
CA THR A 218 2.15 54.14 24.60
C THR A 218 0.74 53.79 25.02
N THR A 219 -0.26 54.51 24.53
CA THR A 219 -1.69 54.22 24.76
C THR A 219 -2.05 52.76 24.49
N TYR A 220 -1.46 52.16 23.45
CA TYR A 220 -1.64 50.74 23.14
C TYR A 220 -1.26 49.78 24.28
N ALA A 221 -0.19 50.10 25.02
CA ALA A 221 0.30 49.26 26.12
C ALA A 221 -0.62 49.33 27.35
N ASP A 222 -1.29 50.47 27.54
CA ASP A 222 -2.25 50.66 28.64
C ASP A 222 -3.63 50.09 28.26
N ASP A 223 -4.06 50.23 27.01
CA ASP A 223 -5.39 49.82 26.55
C ASP A 223 -5.53 48.30 26.33
N TYR A 224 -4.46 47.61 25.91
CA TYR A 224 -4.49 46.18 25.55
C TYR A 224 -3.74 45.30 26.55
N GLN A 225 -4.17 45.34 27.81
CA GLN A 225 -3.65 44.44 28.84
C GLN A 225 -4.33 43.07 28.76
N ASN A 226 -3.58 42.00 29.05
CA ASN A 226 -4.12 40.65 29.10
C ASN A 226 -5.09 40.52 30.28
N THR A 227 -6.37 40.67 30.01
CA THR A 227 -7.43 40.40 30.99
C THR A 227 -7.69 38.89 30.99
N SER A 228 -7.41 38.23 32.11
CA SER A 228 -7.76 36.81 32.27
C SER A 228 -9.27 36.68 32.22
N SER A 229 -9.81 36.23 31.08
CA SER A 229 -11.23 35.90 31.00
C SER A 229 -11.50 34.68 31.89
N ALA A 230 -12.56 34.76 32.69
CA ALA A 230 -12.98 33.62 33.49
C ALA A 230 -13.34 32.46 32.54
N ARG A 231 -12.81 31.26 32.84
CA ARG A 231 -13.08 30.06 32.03
C ARG A 231 -14.58 29.78 32.07
N THR A 232 -15.27 29.88 30.94
CA THR A 232 -16.69 29.52 30.87
C THR A 232 -16.83 28.03 31.16
N VAL A 233 -17.75 27.69 32.08
CA VAL A 233 -18.09 26.29 32.33
C VAL A 233 -18.93 25.82 31.15
N THR A 234 -18.45 24.80 30.44
CA THR A 234 -19.23 24.15 29.38
C THR A 234 -20.50 23.56 30.00
N ALA A 235 -21.67 23.89 29.46
CA ALA A 235 -22.92 23.23 29.85
C ALA A 235 -22.80 21.73 29.57
N VAL A 236 -22.73 20.92 30.62
CA VAL A 236 -22.73 19.46 30.48
C VAL A 236 -24.16 19.05 30.13
N PRO A 237 -24.42 18.46 28.96
CA PRO A 237 -25.75 17.94 28.65
C PRO A 237 -26.10 16.87 29.68
N HIS A 238 -27.30 16.96 30.26
CA HIS A 238 -27.80 15.94 31.16
C HIS A 238 -27.70 14.59 30.45
N LYS A 239 -27.07 13.58 31.08
CA LYS A 239 -27.03 12.22 30.50
C LYS A 239 -28.47 11.77 30.32
N ALA A 240 -28.95 11.75 29.08
CA ALA A 240 -30.24 11.16 28.75
C ALA A 240 -30.11 9.67 29.08
N THR A 241 -30.61 9.26 30.24
CA THR A 241 -30.84 7.84 30.52
C THR A 241 -31.92 7.41 29.54
N LEU A 242 -31.53 6.84 28.40
CA LEU A 242 -32.44 6.12 27.52
C LEU A 242 -33.11 5.07 28.40
N ARG A 243 -34.37 5.30 28.81
CA ARG A 243 -35.19 4.28 29.45
C ARG A 243 -35.56 3.30 28.33
N PRO A 244 -35.06 2.05 28.33
CA PRO A 244 -35.44 1.08 27.31
C PRO A 244 -36.85 0.51 27.56
N GLU A 245 -37.49 0.86 28.68
CA GLU A 245 -38.86 0.46 29.04
C GLU A 245 -39.91 1.33 28.32
N GLY A 246 -39.82 1.38 27.00
CA GLY A 246 -40.95 1.74 26.14
C GLY A 246 -41.83 0.51 25.94
N ALA A 247 -43.14 0.70 25.75
CA ALA A 247 -44.09 -0.39 25.48
C ALA A 247 -43.55 -1.38 24.41
N PRO A 248 -43.83 -2.69 24.54
CA PRO A 248 -43.28 -3.69 23.64
C PRO A 248 -43.63 -3.37 22.19
N PHE A 249 -42.61 -3.33 21.32
CA PHE A 249 -42.79 -3.04 19.90
C PHE A 249 -43.44 -4.22 19.18
N GLU A 250 -44.64 -4.03 18.66
CA GLU A 250 -45.36 -5.02 17.86
C GLU A 250 -44.81 -5.05 16.41
N GLY A 251 -43.60 -5.57 16.25
CA GLY A 251 -42.84 -5.63 14.99
C GLY A 251 -43.32 -6.67 13.97
N ASN A 252 -44.62 -6.69 13.66
CA ASN A 252 -45.21 -7.59 12.66
C ASN A 252 -45.56 -6.82 11.38
N THR A 253 -44.67 -6.90 10.40
CA THR A 253 -44.86 -6.30 9.07
C THR A 253 -45.98 -7.01 8.30
N GLU A 254 -46.61 -6.29 7.36
CA GLU A 254 -47.65 -6.84 6.46
C GLU A 254 -47.16 -8.09 5.73
N TYR A 255 -45.91 -8.08 5.24
CA TYR A 255 -45.30 -9.24 4.59
C TYR A 255 -45.29 -10.50 5.46
N LYS A 256 -44.93 -10.39 6.74
CA LYS A 256 -44.94 -11.54 7.66
C LYS A 256 -46.35 -12.04 7.98
N ARG A 257 -47.36 -11.18 7.87
CA ARG A 257 -48.76 -11.55 8.10
C ARG A 257 -49.38 -12.23 6.89
N GLU A 258 -49.01 -11.79 5.68
CA GLU A 258 -49.64 -12.24 4.44
C GLU A 258 -48.95 -13.45 3.82
N TYR A 259 -47.64 -13.58 3.96
CA TYR A 259 -46.86 -14.65 3.34
C TYR A 259 -46.45 -15.69 4.38
N VAL A 260 -47.34 -16.65 4.59
CA VAL A 260 -47.12 -17.82 5.44
C VAL A 260 -46.89 -19.05 4.56
N GLU A 261 -46.05 -19.98 5.03
CA GLU A 261 -45.85 -21.27 4.38
C GLU A 261 -47.18 -22.03 4.32
N LEU A 262 -47.80 -22.06 3.13
CA LEU A 262 -48.99 -22.87 2.88
C LEU A 262 -48.55 -24.30 2.61
N ALA A 263 -49.09 -25.24 3.38
CA ALA A 263 -48.87 -26.66 3.14
C ALA A 263 -49.39 -27.03 1.75
N GLN A 264 -48.48 -27.45 0.87
CA GLN A 264 -48.84 -27.85 -0.49
C GLN A 264 -49.58 -29.20 -0.47
N GLU A 265 -50.75 -29.27 -1.10
CA GLU A 265 -51.51 -30.52 -1.20
C GLU A 265 -50.72 -31.60 -1.97
N ARG A 266 -50.63 -32.80 -1.39
CA ARG A 266 -50.03 -33.97 -2.06
C ARG A 266 -50.96 -34.41 -3.19
N ARG A 267 -50.56 -34.14 -4.43
CA ARG A 267 -51.28 -34.64 -5.62
C ARG A 267 -50.93 -36.12 -5.84
N PRO A 268 -51.91 -37.00 -6.11
CA PRO A 268 -51.61 -38.39 -6.43
C PRO A 268 -50.83 -38.47 -7.76
N LEU A 269 -49.86 -39.37 -7.84
CA LEU A 269 -48.95 -39.57 -8.96
C LEU A 269 -48.96 -41.02 -9.43
N VAL A 270 -48.49 -41.24 -10.66
CA VAL A 270 -48.29 -42.57 -11.25
C VAL A 270 -46.93 -42.60 -11.93
N HIS A 271 -46.30 -43.77 -11.93
CA HIS A 271 -45.01 -44.00 -12.54
C HIS A 271 -45.16 -44.71 -13.89
N LEU A 272 -44.60 -44.12 -14.93
CA LEU A 272 -44.56 -44.69 -16.26
C LEU A 272 -43.15 -45.23 -16.53
N GLU A 273 -43.06 -46.51 -16.90
CA GLU A 273 -41.80 -47.18 -17.19
C GLU A 273 -41.84 -47.81 -18.57
N PRO A 274 -40.78 -47.71 -19.39
CA PRO A 274 -40.71 -48.46 -20.63
C PRO A 274 -40.43 -49.93 -20.34
N GLU A 275 -40.91 -50.84 -21.18
CA GLU A 275 -40.56 -52.26 -21.07
C GLU A 275 -39.04 -52.47 -21.24
N ILE A 276 -38.43 -53.28 -20.36
CA ILE A 276 -37.09 -53.83 -20.54
C ILE A 276 -37.18 -54.86 -21.67
N GLY A 277 -37.11 -54.40 -22.91
CA GLY A 277 -37.39 -55.27 -24.07
C GLY A 277 -36.60 -56.57 -24.04
N ARG A 278 -37.22 -57.68 -24.45
CA ARG A 278 -36.54 -58.96 -24.72
C ARG A 278 -35.28 -58.67 -25.54
N THR A 279 -34.11 -58.79 -24.93
CA THR A 279 -32.85 -58.73 -25.65
C THR A 279 -32.87 -59.86 -26.67
N SER A 280 -32.74 -59.51 -27.95
CA SER A 280 -32.54 -60.47 -29.03
C SER A 280 -31.32 -61.32 -28.67
N ARG A 281 -31.55 -62.61 -28.42
CA ARG A 281 -30.51 -63.60 -28.15
C ARG A 281 -29.49 -63.57 -29.30
N GLY A 282 -28.21 -63.52 -28.90
CA GLY A 282 -27.01 -63.26 -29.68
C GLY A 282 -26.90 -63.86 -31.09
N LEU A 283 -26.35 -63.05 -31.99
CA LEU A 283 -25.45 -63.46 -33.06
C LEU A 283 -24.37 -62.37 -33.19
N SER A 284 -23.30 -62.46 -32.40
CA SER A 284 -22.06 -61.70 -32.62
C SER A 284 -20.95 -62.67 -33.00
N THR A 285 -20.76 -62.87 -34.29
CA THR A 285 -19.57 -63.51 -34.86
C THR A 285 -18.37 -62.57 -34.68
N PRO A 286 -17.24 -62.98 -34.08
CA PRO A 286 -16.08 -62.10 -33.96
C PRO A 286 -15.32 -62.04 -35.29
N ALA A 287 -15.18 -60.83 -35.84
CA ALA A 287 -14.32 -60.54 -36.98
C ALA A 287 -12.84 -60.57 -36.54
N ARG A 288 -12.08 -61.45 -37.18
CA ARG A 288 -10.64 -61.63 -37.01
C ARG A 288 -9.90 -60.48 -37.72
N ARG A 289 -9.18 -59.65 -36.95
CA ARG A 289 -8.25 -58.64 -37.48
C ARG A 289 -7.08 -59.31 -38.22
N ARG A 290 -6.70 -58.72 -39.36
CA ARG A 290 -5.36 -58.77 -39.95
C ARG A 290 -4.79 -57.36 -39.89
#